data_AF-A0A2H5BB56-F1
#
_entry.id   AF-A0A2H5BB56-F1
#
_cell.length_a   1.000
_cell.length_b   1.000
_cell.length_c   1.000
_cell.angle_alpha   90.00
_cell.angle_beta   90.00
_cell.angle_gamma   90.00
#
_symmetry.space_group_name_H-M   'P 1'
#
loop_
_entity.id
_entity.type
_entity.pdbx_description
1 polymer ?
#
loop_
_entity_poly.entity_id
_entity_poly.type
_entity_poly.pdbx_seq_one_letter_code
_entity_poly.pdbx_strand_id
1 'polypeptide(L)'
;MTRLYGFADHTGQSLLEAEATALRKTTAVALTGLPSRPLVSWMNGEGYRTTRGGLWSVGTLCRLLANPTIAGLEFEAGVLVPNGRPGIITPDQYRLLQSRRRDRLQSERRHAVEAESLLGLGLLRCGISLAPLTASVEHGAEGASYGCPHERIRGGAACRPVRTPVDVADRALAECGRRHLAAPGGVEHVLLLQQGVLADWVAVRSRLSDLRQAAALPARALAAGGMTAEEYRRQTEVLNEQLRSELLLEAELVGPANCSRASVELMAVDWHASSVADRRAVLRLLFTHVDVLPSGDGAAGGDGSTRILAHGRAVDPFASARAGVRA
;
A
#
# COMPACT_ATOMS: atom_id res chain seq x y z
N MET A 1 16.62 -37.27 -0.42
CA MET A 1 15.93 -35.99 -0.10
C MET A 1 16.97 -34.87 -0.04
N THR A 2 16.66 -33.66 -0.52
CA THR A 2 17.61 -32.52 -0.47
C THR A 2 17.58 -31.91 0.93
N ARG A 3 18.74 -31.70 1.57
CA ARG A 3 18.84 -31.02 2.88
C ARG A 3 18.35 -29.58 2.80
N LEU A 4 17.82 -29.05 3.91
CA LEU A 4 17.47 -27.64 4.02
C LEU A 4 18.75 -26.80 4.19
N TYR A 5 18.78 -25.60 3.62
CA TYR A 5 19.91 -24.69 3.76
C TYR A 5 20.17 -24.36 5.24
N GLY A 6 21.42 -24.45 5.68
CA GLY A 6 21.82 -24.28 7.07
C GLY A 6 21.86 -25.57 7.90
N PHE A 7 21.37 -26.69 7.36
CA PHE A 7 21.42 -28.00 8.02
C PHE A 7 22.39 -28.93 7.30
N ALA A 8 23.09 -29.77 8.05
CA ALA A 8 24.09 -30.70 7.50
C ALA A 8 23.44 -31.85 6.73
N ASP A 9 22.22 -32.24 7.11
CA ASP A 9 21.49 -33.35 6.52
C ASP A 9 19.98 -33.06 6.41
N HIS A 10 19.22 -34.06 5.98
CA HIS A 10 17.77 -33.98 5.82
C HIS A 10 16.99 -34.17 7.14
N THR A 11 17.65 -34.66 8.19
CA THR A 11 17.03 -34.84 9.52
C THR A 11 16.86 -33.51 10.22
N GLY A 12 17.76 -32.56 9.93
CA GLY A 12 17.75 -31.23 10.53
C GLY A 12 18.23 -31.20 11.99
N GLN A 13 18.88 -32.26 12.46
CA GLN A 13 19.44 -32.35 13.82
C GLN A 13 20.79 -31.64 13.96
N SER A 14 21.55 -31.55 12.87
CA SER A 14 22.87 -30.92 12.85
C SER A 14 22.88 -29.68 11.96
N LEU A 15 23.47 -28.59 12.46
CA LEU A 15 23.64 -27.36 11.71
C LEU A 15 24.94 -27.39 10.89
N LEU A 16 24.89 -26.78 9.71
CA LEU A 16 26.08 -26.48 8.92
C LEU A 16 26.44 -25.01 9.18
N GLU A 17 27.37 -24.76 10.10
CA GLU A 17 27.59 -23.41 10.67
C GLU A 17 27.88 -22.30 9.66
N ALA A 18 28.56 -22.62 8.54
CA ALA A 18 28.81 -21.64 7.47
C ALA A 18 27.48 -21.14 6.86
N GLU A 19 26.57 -22.05 6.53
CA GLU A 19 25.25 -21.70 5.96
C GLU A 19 24.31 -21.15 7.04
N ALA A 20 24.36 -21.68 8.27
CA ALA A 20 23.57 -21.18 9.37
C ALA A 20 23.94 -19.73 9.70
N THR A 21 25.24 -19.39 9.70
CA THR A 21 25.73 -18.02 9.88
C THR A 21 25.26 -17.11 8.74
N ALA A 22 25.34 -17.57 7.49
CA ALA A 22 24.82 -16.82 6.34
C ALA A 22 23.30 -16.55 6.48
N LEU A 23 22.52 -17.53 6.94
CA LEU A 23 21.08 -17.37 7.15
C LEU A 23 20.75 -16.44 8.33
N ARG A 24 21.51 -16.50 9.42
CA ARG A 24 21.38 -15.56 10.55
C ARG A 24 21.63 -14.11 10.09
N LYS A 25 22.72 -13.87 9.35
CA LYS A 25 23.04 -12.55 8.77
C LYS A 25 21.95 -12.08 7.80
N THR A 26 21.55 -12.95 6.88
CA THR A 26 20.48 -12.67 5.90
C THR A 26 19.17 -12.30 6.60
N THR A 27 18.83 -13.01 7.68
CA THR A 27 17.63 -12.73 8.48
C THR A 27 17.73 -11.39 9.19
N ALA A 28 18.88 -11.07 9.78
CA ALA A 28 19.10 -9.77 10.40
C ALA A 28 18.93 -8.62 9.40
N VAL A 29 19.48 -8.76 8.19
CA VAL A 29 19.31 -7.77 7.10
C VAL A 29 17.86 -7.73 6.60
N ALA A 30 17.18 -8.87 6.45
CA ALA A 30 15.77 -8.90 6.07
C ALA A 30 14.88 -8.17 7.11
N LEU A 31 15.22 -8.32 8.40
CA LEU A 31 14.54 -7.66 9.51
C LEU A 31 14.87 -6.15 9.63
N THR A 32 15.74 -5.58 8.80
CA THR A 32 15.84 -4.11 8.67
C THR A 32 14.80 -3.55 7.69
N GLY A 33 14.12 -4.40 6.92
CA GLY A 33 13.14 -3.99 5.91
C GLY A 33 13.69 -3.93 4.49
N LEU A 34 14.92 -4.43 4.25
CA LEU A 34 15.50 -4.46 2.92
C LEU A 34 14.63 -5.30 1.95
N PRO A 35 14.28 -4.79 0.75
CA PRO A 35 13.51 -5.55 -0.21
C PRO A 35 14.25 -6.80 -0.71
N SER A 36 13.48 -7.83 -1.10
CA SER A 36 14.02 -9.17 -1.41
C SER A 36 15.01 -9.20 -2.59
N ARG A 37 14.86 -8.33 -3.59
CA ARG A 37 15.78 -8.23 -4.74
C ARG A 37 17.17 -7.71 -4.32
N PRO A 38 17.28 -6.53 -3.68
CA PRO A 38 18.55 -6.07 -3.08
C PRO A 38 19.17 -7.09 -2.11
N LEU A 39 18.36 -7.75 -1.28
CA LEU A 39 18.84 -8.77 -0.34
C LEU A 39 19.48 -9.96 -1.06
N VAL A 40 18.87 -10.45 -2.14
CA VAL A 40 19.47 -11.51 -2.98
C VAL A 40 20.76 -11.05 -3.65
N SER A 41 20.80 -9.81 -4.15
CA SER A 41 22.02 -9.24 -4.74
C SER A 41 23.15 -9.20 -3.71
N TRP A 42 22.84 -8.79 -2.49
CA TRP A 42 23.79 -8.78 -1.38
C TRP A 42 24.28 -10.19 -1.06
N MET A 43 23.38 -11.17 -0.87
CA MET A 43 23.77 -12.56 -0.59
C MET A 43 24.70 -13.14 -1.68
N ASN A 44 24.38 -12.88 -2.95
CA ASN A 44 25.18 -13.36 -4.06
C ASN A 44 26.57 -12.67 -4.11
N GLY A 45 26.62 -11.38 -3.80
CA GLY A 45 27.86 -10.58 -3.70
C GLY A 45 28.76 -11.01 -2.55
N GLU A 46 28.18 -11.41 -1.41
CA GLU A 46 28.90 -12.01 -0.27
C GLU A 46 29.41 -13.44 -0.56
N GLY A 47 29.15 -13.97 -1.75
CA GLY A 47 29.58 -15.32 -2.12
C GLY A 47 28.69 -16.43 -1.56
N TYR A 48 27.57 -16.13 -0.89
CA TYR A 48 26.64 -17.16 -0.44
C TYR A 48 26.01 -17.86 -1.64
N ARG A 49 25.92 -19.19 -1.55
CA ARG A 49 25.33 -20.05 -2.57
C ARG A 49 24.24 -20.90 -1.97
N THR A 50 23.31 -21.35 -2.79
CA THR A 50 22.26 -22.30 -2.40
C THR A 50 22.87 -23.67 -2.08
N THR A 51 22.10 -24.58 -1.48
CA THR A 51 22.53 -25.96 -1.16
C THR A 51 23.11 -26.72 -2.35
N ARG A 52 22.70 -26.38 -3.58
CA ARG A 52 23.20 -26.98 -4.84
C ARG A 52 24.33 -26.18 -5.50
N GLY A 53 24.88 -25.16 -4.83
CA GLY A 53 25.96 -24.32 -5.34
C GLY A 53 25.53 -23.18 -6.28
N GLY A 54 24.25 -23.11 -6.68
CA GLY A 54 23.75 -22.04 -7.55
C GLY A 54 23.56 -20.70 -6.83
N LEU A 55 23.40 -19.63 -7.63
CA LEU A 55 23.04 -18.30 -7.12
C LEU A 55 21.66 -18.29 -6.46
N TRP A 56 21.49 -17.36 -5.51
CA TRP A 56 20.20 -17.06 -4.92
C TRP A 56 19.29 -16.37 -5.92
N SER A 57 18.03 -16.79 -5.94
CA SER A 57 16.93 -16.06 -6.57
C SER A 57 15.95 -15.59 -5.49
N VAL A 58 15.13 -14.59 -5.83
CA VAL A 58 14.09 -14.07 -4.93
C VAL A 58 13.14 -15.20 -4.49
N GLY A 59 12.73 -16.07 -5.42
CA GLY A 59 11.84 -17.18 -5.12
C GLY A 59 12.46 -18.18 -4.15
N THR A 60 13.72 -18.55 -4.35
CA THR A 60 14.44 -19.49 -3.47
C THR A 60 14.63 -18.92 -2.07
N LEU A 61 15.08 -17.66 -1.96
CA LEU A 61 15.21 -16.98 -0.68
C LEU A 61 13.85 -16.88 0.03
N CYS A 62 12.80 -16.53 -0.71
CA CYS A 62 11.49 -16.36 -0.10
C CYS A 62 10.89 -17.66 0.42
N ARG A 63 11.14 -18.78 -0.27
CA ARG A 63 10.74 -20.09 0.20
C ARG A 63 11.52 -20.50 1.45
N LEU A 64 12.81 -20.20 1.51
CA LEU A 64 13.63 -20.50 2.68
C LEU A 64 13.14 -19.72 3.91
N LEU A 65 13.00 -18.41 3.82
CA LEU A 65 12.58 -17.56 4.96
C LEU A 65 11.14 -17.85 5.44
N ALA A 66 10.31 -18.48 4.60
CA ALA A 66 8.96 -18.89 4.98
C ALA A 66 8.92 -20.25 5.69
N ASN A 67 10.01 -21.04 5.66
CA ASN A 67 10.03 -22.39 6.21
C ASN A 67 10.18 -22.35 7.74
N PRO A 68 9.21 -22.84 8.54
CA PRO A 68 9.24 -22.76 10.01
C PRO A 68 10.39 -23.56 10.64
N THR A 69 10.91 -24.58 9.94
CA THR A 69 12.02 -25.42 10.42
C THR A 69 13.28 -24.61 10.70
N ILE A 70 13.52 -23.50 9.97
CA ILE A 70 14.69 -22.65 10.23
C ILE A 70 14.65 -21.99 11.62
N ALA A 71 13.48 -22.00 12.28
CA ALA A 71 13.26 -21.47 13.61
C ALA A 71 12.99 -22.55 14.66
N GLY A 72 13.19 -23.83 14.32
CA GLY A 72 12.85 -24.95 15.21
C GLY A 72 11.34 -25.13 15.41
N LEU A 73 10.55 -24.70 14.43
CA LEU A 73 9.09 -24.76 14.47
C LEU A 73 8.53 -25.65 13.36
N GLU A 74 7.30 -26.12 13.53
CA GLU A 74 6.50 -26.75 12.48
C GLU A 74 5.01 -26.40 12.64
N PHE A 75 4.23 -26.70 11.60
CA PHE A 75 2.78 -26.53 11.67
C PHE A 75 2.13 -27.85 12.09
N GLU A 76 1.49 -27.85 13.24
CA GLU A 76 0.64 -28.94 13.71
C GLU A 76 -0.78 -28.40 13.88
N ALA A 77 -1.75 -29.03 13.22
CA ALA A 77 -3.16 -28.58 13.20
C ALA A 77 -3.34 -27.07 12.89
N GLY A 78 -2.46 -26.49 12.07
CA GLY A 78 -2.50 -25.06 11.70
C GLY A 78 -1.86 -24.12 12.73
N VAL A 79 -1.31 -24.63 13.83
CA VAL A 79 -0.61 -23.87 14.87
C VAL A 79 0.89 -24.10 14.76
N LEU A 80 1.69 -23.05 15.00
CA LEU A 80 3.15 -23.15 15.07
C LEU A 80 3.55 -23.75 16.42
N VAL A 81 4.12 -24.95 16.40
CA VAL A 81 4.63 -25.67 17.57
C VAL A 81 6.14 -25.93 17.43
N PRO A 82 6.90 -26.07 18.52
CA PRO A 82 8.29 -26.50 18.47
C PRO A 82 8.43 -27.91 17.88
N ASN A 83 9.35 -28.09 16.93
CA ASN A 83 9.54 -29.36 16.20
C ASN A 83 10.69 -30.24 16.76
N GLY A 84 11.28 -29.82 17.89
CA GLY A 84 12.41 -30.52 18.53
C GLY A 84 13.75 -30.44 17.78
N ARG A 85 13.86 -29.67 16.70
CA ARG A 85 15.11 -29.44 15.94
C ARG A 85 15.75 -28.11 16.33
N PRO A 86 17.09 -27.97 16.20
CA PRO A 86 17.75 -26.70 16.42
C PRO A 86 17.26 -25.63 15.41
N GLY A 87 16.81 -24.49 15.94
CA GLY A 87 16.53 -23.30 15.13
C GLY A 87 17.81 -22.57 14.76
N ILE A 88 17.96 -22.20 13.48
CA ILE A 88 19.03 -21.32 13.01
C ILE A 88 18.75 -19.87 13.43
N ILE A 89 17.47 -19.48 13.38
CA ILE A 89 16.95 -18.20 13.89
C ILE A 89 15.99 -18.46 15.05
N THR A 90 15.65 -17.41 15.78
CA THR A 90 14.69 -17.51 16.89
C THR A 90 13.24 -17.59 16.38
N PRO A 91 12.32 -18.23 17.13
CA PRO A 91 10.89 -18.19 16.86
C PRO A 91 10.33 -16.78 16.69
N ASP A 92 10.81 -15.80 17.45
CA ASP A 92 10.35 -14.41 17.37
C ASP A 92 10.82 -13.71 16.09
N GLN A 93 12.07 -13.93 15.68
CA GLN A 93 12.55 -13.45 14.38
C GLN A 93 11.73 -14.04 13.22
N TYR A 94 11.36 -15.32 13.31
CA TYR A 94 10.51 -15.95 12.31
C TYR A 94 9.11 -15.33 12.28
N ARG A 95 8.44 -15.19 13.44
CA ARG A 95 7.14 -14.54 13.51
C ARG A 95 7.18 -13.11 12.96
N LEU A 96 8.24 -12.36 13.25
CA LEU A 96 8.42 -11.00 12.74
C LEU A 96 8.62 -10.96 11.21
N LEU A 97 9.41 -11.88 10.65
CA LEU A 97 9.56 -12.04 9.20
C LEU A 97 8.21 -12.35 8.53
N GLN A 98 7.44 -13.27 9.12
CA GLN A 98 6.15 -13.67 8.59
C GLN A 98 5.10 -12.55 8.71
N SER A 99 5.11 -11.80 9.81
CA SER A 99 4.28 -10.59 9.98
C SER A 99 4.58 -9.60 8.87
N ARG A 100 5.84 -9.21 8.68
CA ARG A 100 6.20 -8.23 7.63
C ARG A 100 5.88 -8.71 6.21
N ARG A 101 6.04 -10.01 5.95
CA ARG A 101 5.61 -10.62 4.69
C ARG A 101 4.11 -10.51 4.51
N ARG A 102 3.34 -10.80 5.57
CA ARG A 102 1.89 -10.65 5.55
C ARG A 102 1.49 -9.20 5.36
N ASP A 103 2.10 -8.26 6.07
CA ASP A 103 1.82 -6.81 5.95
C ASP A 103 2.14 -6.31 4.55
N ARG A 104 3.27 -6.76 3.98
CA ARG A 104 3.65 -6.46 2.60
C ARG A 104 2.70 -7.10 1.58
N LEU A 105 2.35 -8.37 1.73
CA LEU A 105 1.39 -9.05 0.86
C LEU A 105 -0.01 -8.49 1.03
N GLN A 106 -0.40 -8.02 2.21
CA GLN A 106 -1.67 -7.34 2.46
C GLN A 106 -1.64 -5.95 1.84
N SER A 107 -0.54 -5.20 1.94
CA SER A 107 -0.37 -3.93 1.22
C SER A 107 -0.41 -4.17 -0.29
N GLU A 108 0.37 -5.10 -0.82
CA GLU A 108 0.40 -5.45 -2.24
C GLU A 108 -0.94 -6.01 -2.74
N ARG A 109 -1.69 -6.80 -1.94
CA ARG A 109 -3.05 -7.27 -2.28
C ARG A 109 -4.11 -6.19 -2.18
N ARG A 110 -4.03 -5.30 -1.17
CA ARG A 110 -4.83 -4.07 -1.08
C ARG A 110 -4.56 -3.15 -2.28
N HIS A 111 -3.37 -3.24 -2.88
CA HIS A 111 -3.03 -2.48 -4.08
C HIS A 111 -3.33 -3.21 -5.40
N ALA A 112 -3.30 -4.55 -5.45
CA ALA A 112 -3.41 -5.33 -6.69
C ALA A 112 -4.80 -5.94 -6.95
N VAL A 113 -5.65 -6.09 -5.93
CA VAL A 113 -7.00 -6.71 -6.10
C VAL A 113 -8.13 -5.68 -5.92
N GLU A 114 -7.86 -4.51 -5.33
CA GLU A 114 -8.89 -3.50 -4.99
C GLU A 114 -8.89 -2.24 -5.89
N ALA A 115 -7.84 -2.03 -6.71
CA ALA A 115 -7.63 -0.76 -7.41
C ALA A 115 -8.21 -0.67 -8.84
N GLU A 116 -8.65 -1.74 -9.49
CA GLU A 116 -9.06 -1.66 -10.90
C GLU A 116 -10.55 -1.41 -11.14
N SER A 117 -11.42 -1.56 -10.12
CA SER A 117 -12.89 -1.36 -10.28
C SER A 117 -13.53 -0.31 -9.38
N LEU A 118 -12.86 0.12 -8.29
CA LEU A 118 -13.45 0.95 -7.23
C LEU A 118 -13.10 2.45 -7.34
N LEU A 119 -13.95 3.29 -7.94
CA LEU A 119 -13.65 4.71 -8.17
C LEU A 119 -13.39 5.49 -6.86
N GLY A 120 -14.15 5.19 -5.79
CA GLY A 120 -14.06 5.88 -4.50
C GLY A 120 -12.90 5.49 -3.58
N LEU A 121 -12.14 4.43 -3.89
CA LEU A 121 -11.09 3.94 -3.00
C LEU A 121 -9.96 4.97 -2.79
N GLY A 122 -9.73 5.33 -1.51
CA GLY A 122 -8.76 6.35 -1.11
C GLY A 122 -9.22 7.79 -1.32
N LEU A 123 -10.43 8.03 -1.83
CA LEU A 123 -11.03 9.36 -1.96
C LEU A 123 -12.11 9.62 -0.90
N LEU A 124 -12.84 8.57 -0.52
CA LEU A 124 -13.99 8.68 0.40
C LEU A 124 -13.57 8.75 1.89
N ARG A 125 -14.24 9.60 2.66
CA ARG A 125 -14.09 9.76 4.13
C ARG A 125 -15.45 9.69 4.85
N CYS A 126 -15.46 9.27 6.12
CA CYS A 126 -16.66 9.35 6.99
C CYS A 126 -16.90 10.84 7.29
N GLY A 127 -18.04 11.41 6.90
CA GLY A 127 -18.36 12.82 7.16
C GLY A 127 -18.62 13.17 8.63
N ILE A 128 -18.51 12.19 9.55
CA ILE A 128 -18.52 12.42 11.01
C ILE A 128 -17.10 12.42 11.59
N SER A 129 -16.34 11.34 11.34
CA SER A 129 -15.02 11.11 11.96
C SER A 129 -13.85 11.52 11.08
N LEU A 130 -14.10 11.87 9.81
CA LEU A 130 -13.13 12.18 8.76
C LEU A 130 -12.15 11.04 8.45
N ALA A 131 -12.35 9.86 9.05
CA ALA A 131 -11.55 8.67 8.76
C ALA A 131 -11.79 8.19 7.32
N PRO A 132 -10.75 7.71 6.61
CA PRO A 132 -10.91 7.14 5.27
C PRO A 132 -11.85 5.92 5.31
N LEU A 133 -12.74 5.81 4.33
CA LEU A 133 -13.62 4.65 4.22
C LEU A 133 -12.86 3.45 3.64
N THR A 134 -13.20 2.27 4.14
CA THR A 134 -12.67 1.00 3.63
C THR A 134 -13.73 0.28 2.81
N ALA A 135 -13.33 -0.33 1.70
CA ALA A 135 -14.21 -1.20 0.92
C ALA A 135 -14.33 -2.58 1.58
N SER A 136 -15.54 -3.12 1.64
CA SER A 136 -15.87 -4.47 2.08
C SER A 136 -16.47 -5.22 0.90
N VAL A 137 -15.77 -6.23 0.38
CA VAL A 137 -16.13 -7.01 -0.83
C VAL A 137 -16.47 -8.47 -0.52
N GLU A 138 -16.78 -8.79 0.75
CA GLU A 138 -16.90 -10.16 1.27
C GLU A 138 -17.89 -11.09 0.52
N HIS A 139 -18.82 -10.55 -0.28
CA HIS A 139 -19.85 -11.33 -0.99
C HIS A 139 -19.76 -11.19 -2.53
N GLY A 140 -18.63 -10.73 -3.07
CA GLY A 140 -18.48 -10.42 -4.49
C GLY A 140 -18.83 -8.97 -4.84
N ALA A 141 -18.91 -8.64 -6.14
CA ALA A 141 -19.22 -7.29 -6.60
C ALA A 141 -20.67 -6.87 -6.25
N GLU A 142 -21.61 -7.82 -6.28
CA GLU A 142 -22.98 -7.65 -5.78
C GLU A 142 -22.98 -7.68 -4.25
N GLY A 143 -22.91 -6.50 -3.63
CA GLY A 143 -22.91 -6.35 -2.16
C GLY A 143 -21.66 -5.67 -1.60
N ALA A 144 -20.74 -5.23 -2.46
CA ALA A 144 -19.60 -4.43 -2.04
C ALA A 144 -20.07 -3.07 -1.47
N SER A 145 -19.47 -2.65 -0.36
CA SER A 145 -19.79 -1.35 0.26
C SER A 145 -18.56 -0.64 0.82
N TYR A 146 -18.56 0.69 0.79
CA TYR A 146 -17.62 1.50 1.55
C TYR A 146 -18.20 1.74 2.94
N GLY A 147 -17.41 1.51 3.98
CA GLY A 147 -17.84 1.68 5.37
C GLY A 147 -16.78 2.38 6.22
N CYS A 148 -17.24 3.09 7.25
CA CYS A 148 -16.34 3.64 8.26
C CYS A 148 -15.77 2.51 9.13
N PRO A 149 -14.44 2.48 9.37
CA PRO A 149 -13.83 1.46 10.22
C PRO A 149 -14.12 1.65 11.73
N HIS A 150 -14.71 2.78 12.14
CA HIS A 150 -14.96 3.08 13.56
C HIS A 150 -16.29 2.53 14.07
N GLU A 151 -16.21 1.58 15.01
CA GLU A 151 -17.38 0.96 15.65
C GLU A 151 -18.03 1.82 16.75
N ARG A 152 -17.25 2.70 17.41
CA ARG A 152 -17.74 3.66 18.42
C ARG A 152 -16.87 4.91 18.41
N ILE A 153 -17.48 6.08 18.24
CA ILE A 153 -16.81 7.35 18.54
C ILE A 153 -16.92 7.54 20.07
N ARG A 154 -15.84 7.91 20.76
CA ARG A 154 -15.88 8.13 22.22
C ARG A 154 -16.98 9.16 22.54
N GLY A 155 -18.02 8.74 23.27
CA GLY A 155 -19.08 9.61 23.79
C GLY A 155 -20.37 9.74 22.96
N GLY A 156 -20.56 9.01 21.85
CA GLY A 156 -21.77 9.11 21.02
C GLY A 156 -22.08 7.88 20.17
N ALA A 157 -23.13 7.96 19.35
CA ALA A 157 -23.55 6.92 18.41
C ALA A 157 -22.37 6.48 17.49
N ALA A 158 -22.33 5.20 17.10
CA ALA A 158 -21.30 4.64 16.22
C ALA A 158 -21.19 5.44 14.89
N CYS A 159 -20.00 5.57 14.25
CA CYS A 159 -19.93 5.95 12.80
C CYS A 159 -20.33 4.75 11.91
N ARG A 160 -20.71 3.59 12.48
CA ARG A 160 -21.23 2.43 11.74
C ARG A 160 -22.42 2.72 10.80
N PRO A 161 -23.31 3.71 11.02
CA PRO A 161 -24.34 4.09 10.05
C PRO A 161 -23.76 4.65 8.74
N VAL A 162 -22.50 5.10 8.71
CA VAL A 162 -21.84 5.55 7.48
C VAL A 162 -21.32 4.34 6.73
N ARG A 163 -22.22 3.74 5.96
CA ARG A 163 -21.95 2.71 4.96
C ARG A 163 -22.72 3.07 3.69
N THR A 164 -22.06 2.98 2.55
CA THR A 164 -22.69 3.18 1.24
C THR A 164 -22.34 2.01 0.32
N PRO A 165 -23.30 1.49 -0.46
CA PRO A 165 -22.98 0.58 -1.56
C PRO A 165 -21.93 1.21 -2.50
N VAL A 166 -21.03 0.37 -3.01
CA VAL A 166 -19.97 0.80 -3.93
C VAL A 166 -20.56 1.40 -5.20
N ASP A 167 -21.57 0.77 -5.78
CA ASP A 167 -22.20 1.20 -7.03
C ASP A 167 -22.87 2.58 -6.89
N VAL A 168 -23.48 2.86 -5.74
CA VAL A 168 -24.08 4.17 -5.44
C VAL A 168 -23.01 5.25 -5.35
N ALA A 169 -21.95 5.02 -4.57
CA ALA A 169 -20.89 6.00 -4.38
C ALA A 169 -20.09 6.24 -5.66
N ASP A 170 -19.71 5.17 -6.36
CA ASP A 170 -18.93 5.26 -7.60
C ASP A 170 -19.72 5.91 -8.73
N ARG A 171 -21.05 5.68 -8.81
CA ARG A 171 -21.93 6.35 -9.77
C ARG A 171 -22.03 7.86 -9.49
N ALA A 172 -22.16 8.25 -8.23
CA ALA A 172 -22.18 9.67 -7.85
C ALA A 172 -20.86 10.37 -8.18
N LEU A 173 -19.72 9.72 -7.91
CA LEU A 173 -18.40 10.22 -8.29
C LEU A 173 -18.24 10.33 -9.82
N ALA A 174 -18.66 9.30 -10.55
CA ALA A 174 -18.64 9.31 -12.01
C ALA A 174 -19.45 10.48 -12.59
N GLU A 175 -20.64 10.74 -12.03
CA GLU A 175 -21.47 11.86 -12.43
C GLU A 175 -20.82 13.22 -12.14
N CYS A 176 -20.12 13.36 -11.01
CA CYS A 176 -19.37 14.57 -10.69
C CYS A 176 -18.25 14.83 -11.72
N GLY A 177 -17.45 13.81 -12.03
CA GLY A 177 -16.38 13.90 -13.03
C GLY A 177 -16.91 14.23 -14.42
N ARG A 178 -17.97 13.54 -14.86
CA ARG A 178 -18.63 13.75 -16.15
C ARG A 178 -19.19 15.17 -16.27
N ARG A 179 -19.89 15.67 -15.25
CA ARG A 179 -20.43 17.04 -15.25
C ARG A 179 -19.32 18.09 -15.32
N HIS A 180 -18.21 17.87 -14.61
CA HIS A 180 -17.09 18.79 -14.64
C HIS A 180 -16.47 18.87 -16.04
N LEU A 181 -16.20 17.73 -16.67
CA LEU A 181 -15.62 17.70 -18.02
C LEU A 181 -16.57 18.24 -19.11
N ALA A 182 -17.88 18.08 -18.94
CA ALA A 182 -18.88 18.61 -19.85
C ALA A 182 -19.09 20.13 -19.72
N ALA A 183 -18.63 20.75 -18.62
CA ALA A 183 -18.73 22.19 -18.45
C ALA A 183 -17.75 22.93 -19.38
N PRO A 184 -18.10 24.15 -19.86
CA PRO A 184 -17.17 24.96 -20.64
C PRO A 184 -15.84 25.17 -19.90
N GLY A 185 -14.72 24.83 -20.53
CA GLY A 185 -13.38 24.93 -19.93
C GLY A 185 -13.02 23.81 -18.95
N GLY A 186 -13.87 22.79 -18.77
CA GLY A 186 -13.66 21.71 -17.81
C GLY A 186 -12.44 20.84 -18.13
N VAL A 187 -12.21 20.56 -19.42
CA VAL A 187 -11.01 19.84 -19.89
C VAL A 187 -9.75 20.64 -19.59
N GLU A 188 -9.73 21.91 -19.96
CA GLU A 188 -8.59 22.81 -19.73
C GLU A 188 -8.28 22.94 -18.24
N HIS A 189 -9.31 23.01 -17.40
CA HIS A 189 -9.14 23.09 -15.95
C HIS A 189 -8.50 21.82 -15.37
N VAL A 190 -8.96 20.64 -15.76
CA VAL A 190 -8.35 19.35 -15.33
C VAL A 190 -6.88 19.27 -15.78
N LEU A 191 -6.56 19.73 -16.98
CA LEU A 191 -5.20 19.72 -17.49
C LEU A 191 -4.30 20.73 -16.76
N LEU A 192 -4.83 21.88 -16.35
CA LEU A 192 -4.10 22.83 -15.51
C LEU A 192 -3.77 22.22 -14.15
N LEU A 193 -4.73 21.55 -13.51
CA LEU A 193 -4.52 20.83 -12.25
C LEU A 193 -3.49 19.70 -12.43
N GLN A 194 -3.56 18.96 -13.54
CA GLN A 194 -2.61 17.89 -13.87
C GLN A 194 -1.19 18.42 -14.00
N GLN A 195 -0.99 19.58 -14.61
CA GLN A 195 0.34 20.20 -14.72
C GLN A 195 0.94 20.54 -13.36
N GLY A 196 0.14 21.09 -12.44
CA GLY A 196 0.59 21.35 -11.07
C GLY A 196 1.01 20.06 -10.35
N VAL A 197 0.18 19.02 -10.42
CA VAL A 197 0.48 17.72 -9.80
C VAL A 197 1.67 17.02 -10.46
N LEU A 198 1.87 17.18 -11.77
CA LEU A 198 3.04 16.68 -12.47
C LEU A 198 4.32 17.32 -11.94
N ALA A 199 4.32 18.64 -11.72
CA ALA A 199 5.46 19.35 -11.14
C ALA A 199 5.78 18.85 -9.72
N ASP A 200 4.75 18.67 -8.88
CA ASP A 200 4.90 18.10 -7.53
C ASP A 200 5.47 16.68 -7.57
N TRP A 201 4.94 15.83 -8.47
CA TRP A 201 5.40 14.45 -8.63
C TRP A 201 6.87 14.38 -9.08
N VAL A 202 7.29 15.25 -10.01
CA VAL A 202 8.69 15.35 -10.43
C VAL A 202 9.57 15.76 -9.24
N ALA A 203 9.13 16.70 -8.41
CA ALA A 203 9.85 17.12 -7.21
C ALA A 203 9.98 15.99 -6.17
N VAL A 204 8.89 15.26 -5.91
CA VAL A 204 8.88 14.06 -5.04
C VAL A 204 9.84 13.00 -5.57
N ARG A 205 9.83 12.72 -6.88
CA ARG A 205 10.75 11.75 -7.49
C ARG A 205 12.21 12.14 -7.37
N SER A 206 12.51 13.45 -7.46
CA SER A 206 13.86 13.95 -7.20
C SER A 206 14.26 13.68 -5.75
N ARG A 207 13.42 14.08 -4.78
CA ARG A 207 13.70 13.84 -3.35
C ARG A 207 13.85 12.36 -3.01
N LEU A 208 13.03 11.49 -3.60
CA LEU A 208 13.16 10.04 -3.46
C LEU A 208 14.49 9.51 -4.02
N SER A 209 14.98 10.06 -5.13
CA SER A 209 16.31 9.71 -5.65
C SER A 209 17.40 10.12 -4.66
N ASP A 210 17.34 11.35 -4.17
CA ASP A 210 18.33 11.89 -3.22
C ASP A 210 18.33 11.11 -1.90
N LEU A 211 17.15 10.81 -1.35
CA LEU A 211 16.99 10.00 -0.13
C LEU A 211 17.52 8.58 -0.32
N ARG A 212 17.29 7.95 -1.48
CA ARG A 212 17.84 6.61 -1.77
C ARG A 212 19.36 6.63 -1.84
N GLN A 213 19.95 7.69 -2.40
CA GLN A 213 21.41 7.86 -2.42
C GLN A 213 21.94 8.09 -1.00
N ALA A 214 21.31 8.96 -0.22
CA ALA A 214 21.67 9.23 1.17
C ALA A 214 21.56 7.96 2.04
N ALA A 215 20.51 7.16 1.88
CA ALA A 215 20.29 5.90 2.60
C ALA A 215 21.37 4.84 2.34
N ALA A 216 22.12 4.94 1.23
CA ALA A 216 23.24 4.04 0.97
C ALA A 216 24.51 4.42 1.75
N LEU A 217 24.63 5.65 2.25
CA LEU A 217 25.85 6.15 2.90
C LEU A 217 26.10 5.52 4.28
N PRO A 218 25.12 5.43 5.21
CA PRO A 218 25.35 4.82 6.53
C PRO A 218 25.81 3.36 6.43
N ALA A 219 25.27 2.60 5.46
CA ALA A 219 25.66 1.21 5.24
C ALA A 219 27.13 1.08 4.81
N ARG A 220 27.60 1.99 3.94
CA ARG A 220 29.01 2.04 3.52
C ARG A 220 29.93 2.45 4.67
N ALA A 221 29.53 3.43 5.48
CA ALA A 221 30.30 3.89 6.63
C ALA A 221 30.45 2.80 7.70
N LEU A 222 29.37 2.05 7.99
CA LEU A 222 29.40 0.90 8.88
C LEU A 222 30.33 -0.21 8.37
N ALA A 223 30.25 -0.54 7.07
CA ALA A 223 31.11 -1.55 6.45
C ALA A 223 32.60 -1.17 6.48
N ALA A 224 32.92 0.13 6.35
CA ALA A 224 34.28 0.64 6.46
C ALA A 224 34.78 0.79 7.91
N GLY A 225 33.95 0.47 8.92
CA GLY A 225 34.28 0.65 10.33
C GLY A 225 34.31 2.11 10.81
N GLY A 226 33.85 3.05 9.98
CA GLY A 226 33.79 4.49 10.31
C GLY A 226 32.53 4.90 11.08
N MET A 227 31.68 3.93 11.46
CA MET A 227 30.41 4.15 12.16
C MET A 227 30.08 2.95 13.03
N THR A 228 29.46 3.20 14.18
CA THR A 228 28.95 2.16 15.08
C THR A 228 27.57 1.65 14.65
N ALA A 229 27.16 0.47 15.13
CA ALA A 229 25.83 -0.07 14.86
C ALA A 229 24.69 0.79 15.45
N GLU A 230 24.95 1.56 16.50
CA GLU A 230 23.96 2.46 17.10
C GLU A 230 23.76 3.73 16.27
N GLU A 231 24.85 4.35 15.83
CA GLU A 231 24.81 5.49 14.91
C GLU A 231 24.13 5.12 13.59
N TYR A 232 24.42 3.94 13.05
CA TYR A 232 23.75 3.40 11.88
C TYR A 232 22.24 3.30 12.10
N ARG A 233 21.78 2.70 13.20
CA ARG A 233 20.34 2.56 13.49
C ARG A 233 19.66 3.92 13.54
N ARG A 234 20.23 4.88 14.27
CA ARG A 234 19.67 6.23 14.42
C ARG A 234 19.59 6.98 13.09
N GLN A 235 20.64 6.94 12.26
CA GLN A 235 20.62 7.60 10.96
C GLN A 235 19.65 6.94 9.99
N THR A 236 19.60 5.61 9.96
CA THR A 236 18.73 4.88 9.03
C THR A 236 17.26 4.99 9.42
N GLU A 237 16.94 5.13 10.71
CA GLU A 237 15.56 5.38 11.17
C GLU A 237 14.96 6.66 10.58
N VAL A 238 15.69 7.78 10.67
CA VAL A 238 15.27 9.07 10.12
C VAL A 238 15.12 8.99 8.60
N LEU A 239 16.09 8.43 7.90
CA LEU A 239 16.06 8.30 6.44
C LEU A 239 14.94 7.38 5.97
N ASN A 240 14.67 6.29 6.69
CA ASN A 240 13.57 5.38 6.37
C ASN A 240 12.19 6.03 6.58
N GLU A 241 12.04 6.86 7.61
CA GLU A 241 10.81 7.61 7.83
C GLU A 241 10.54 8.60 6.69
N GLN A 242 11.56 9.38 6.32
CA GLN A 242 11.48 10.29 5.17
C GLN A 242 11.19 9.55 3.85
N LEU A 243 11.82 8.39 3.65
CA LEU A 243 11.57 7.58 2.47
C LEU A 243 10.12 7.05 2.45
N ARG A 244 9.59 6.61 3.59
CA ARG A 244 8.18 6.18 3.69
C ARG A 244 7.22 7.33 3.39
N SER A 245 7.45 8.51 3.95
CA SER A 245 6.56 9.66 3.71
C SER A 245 6.55 10.07 2.23
N GLU A 246 7.71 10.12 1.59
CA GLU A 246 7.79 10.49 0.17
C GLU A 246 7.24 9.39 -0.75
N LEU A 247 7.39 8.11 -0.39
CA LEU A 247 6.78 6.99 -1.14
C LEU A 247 5.26 7.02 -1.07
N LEU A 248 4.69 7.36 0.09
CA LEU A 248 3.23 7.54 0.24
C LEU A 248 2.74 8.69 -0.64
N LEU A 249 3.44 9.82 -0.62
CA LEU A 249 3.11 10.97 -1.46
C LEU A 249 3.26 10.65 -2.96
N GLU A 250 4.31 9.94 -3.38
CA GLU A 250 4.50 9.48 -4.76
C GLU A 250 3.31 8.62 -5.22
N ALA A 251 2.85 7.69 -4.38
CA ALA A 251 1.72 6.82 -4.68
C ALA A 251 0.40 7.59 -4.86
N GLU A 252 0.22 8.73 -4.16
CA GLU A 252 -0.94 9.60 -4.33
C GLU A 252 -0.90 10.40 -5.64
N LEU A 253 0.29 10.88 -6.04
CA LEU A 253 0.47 11.80 -7.17
C LEU A 253 0.64 11.09 -8.52
N VAL A 254 1.20 9.88 -8.56
CA VAL A 254 1.60 9.20 -9.81
C VAL A 254 0.45 8.99 -10.78
N GLY A 255 -0.75 8.67 -10.30
CA GLY A 255 -1.94 8.50 -11.14
C GLY A 255 -2.36 9.81 -11.80
N PRO A 256 -2.74 10.83 -10.99
CA PRO A 256 -3.02 12.19 -11.46
C PRO A 256 -1.96 12.76 -12.41
N ALA A 257 -0.67 12.63 -12.06
CA ALA A 257 0.44 13.16 -12.86
C ALA A 257 0.55 12.50 -14.25
N ASN A 258 0.21 11.21 -14.36
CA ASN A 258 0.26 10.47 -15.63
C ASN A 258 -1.06 10.51 -16.42
N CYS A 259 -2.09 11.24 -15.94
CA CYS A 259 -3.34 11.37 -16.67
C CYS A 259 -3.10 12.19 -17.95
N SER A 260 -3.23 11.53 -19.10
CA SER A 260 -2.89 12.15 -20.38
C SER A 260 -3.99 13.08 -20.89
N ARG A 261 -3.62 14.08 -21.69
CA ARG A 261 -4.60 14.94 -22.40
C ARG A 261 -5.60 14.11 -23.20
N ALA A 262 -5.12 13.11 -23.96
CA ALA A 262 -5.97 12.24 -24.76
C ALA A 262 -6.99 11.48 -23.90
N SER A 263 -6.60 11.02 -22.71
CA SER A 263 -7.51 10.36 -21.76
C SER A 263 -8.59 11.34 -21.28
N VAL A 264 -8.22 12.58 -20.93
CA VAL A 264 -9.17 13.60 -20.45
C VAL A 264 -10.17 14.00 -21.55
N GLU A 265 -9.67 14.23 -22.76
CA GLU A 265 -10.52 14.56 -23.93
C GLU A 265 -11.46 13.40 -24.27
N LEU A 266 -10.99 12.16 -24.20
CA LEU A 266 -11.82 10.97 -24.40
C LEU A 266 -12.92 10.86 -23.32
N MET A 267 -12.58 11.09 -22.04
CA MET A 267 -13.56 11.10 -20.94
C MET A 267 -14.62 12.20 -21.06
N ALA A 268 -14.29 13.34 -21.68
CA ALA A 268 -15.23 14.42 -21.91
C ALA A 268 -16.30 14.03 -22.94
N VAL A 269 -15.94 13.18 -23.92
CA VAL A 269 -16.88 12.62 -24.90
C VAL A 269 -17.67 11.46 -24.31
N ASP A 270 -16.95 10.48 -23.74
CA ASP A 270 -17.54 9.33 -23.05
C ASP A 270 -16.69 8.99 -21.82
N TRP A 271 -17.26 9.26 -20.64
CA TRP A 271 -16.63 8.98 -19.36
C TRP A 271 -16.14 7.52 -19.25
N HIS A 272 -16.92 6.57 -19.78
CA HIS A 272 -16.62 5.15 -19.65
C HIS A 272 -15.59 4.65 -20.68
N ALA A 273 -15.25 5.44 -21.69
CA ALA A 273 -14.26 5.08 -22.71
C ALA A 273 -12.81 5.06 -22.17
N SER A 274 -12.56 5.65 -21.00
CA SER A 274 -11.25 5.60 -20.33
C SER A 274 -11.17 4.58 -19.19
N SER A 275 -9.95 4.17 -18.89
CA SER A 275 -9.67 3.22 -17.81
C SER A 275 -10.19 3.72 -16.45
N VAL A 276 -10.48 2.81 -15.53
CA VAL A 276 -10.85 3.19 -14.14
C VAL A 276 -9.72 3.97 -13.47
N ALA A 277 -8.46 3.66 -13.80
CA ALA A 277 -7.29 4.38 -13.31
C ALA A 277 -7.30 5.85 -13.76
N ASP A 278 -7.58 6.12 -15.04
CA ASP A 278 -7.68 7.50 -15.57
C ASP A 278 -8.85 8.26 -14.98
N ARG A 279 -10.03 7.62 -14.89
CA ARG A 279 -11.20 8.21 -14.23
C ARG A 279 -10.91 8.57 -12.78
N ARG A 280 -10.23 7.69 -12.04
CA ARG A 280 -9.81 7.97 -10.66
C ARG A 280 -8.77 9.08 -10.60
N ALA A 281 -7.84 9.13 -11.56
CA ALA A 281 -6.85 10.19 -11.66
C ALA A 281 -7.52 11.56 -11.81
N VAL A 282 -8.52 11.69 -12.70
CA VAL A 282 -9.33 12.91 -12.85
C VAL A 282 -10.05 13.26 -11.55
N LEU A 283 -10.70 12.29 -10.90
CA LEU A 283 -11.38 12.56 -9.62
C LEU A 283 -10.41 13.04 -8.53
N ARG A 284 -9.18 12.53 -8.49
CA ARG A 284 -8.13 12.97 -7.54
C ARG A 284 -7.50 14.32 -7.89
N LEU A 285 -7.58 14.74 -9.16
CA LEU A 285 -7.25 16.10 -9.56
C LEU A 285 -8.31 17.09 -9.07
N LEU A 286 -9.59 16.73 -9.25
CA LEU A 286 -10.72 17.58 -8.90
C LEU A 286 -10.93 17.67 -7.38
N PHE A 287 -10.77 16.56 -6.66
CA PHE A 287 -11.15 16.45 -5.25
C PHE A 287 -9.96 16.10 -4.37
N THR A 288 -9.85 16.78 -3.24
CA THR A 288 -8.93 16.41 -2.15
C THR A 288 -9.43 15.17 -1.42
N HIS A 289 -10.73 15.14 -1.14
CA HIS A 289 -11.47 14.05 -0.52
C HIS A 289 -12.96 14.27 -0.73
N VAL A 290 -13.74 13.24 -0.42
CA VAL A 290 -15.18 13.23 -0.58
C VAL A 290 -15.80 12.62 0.69
N ASP A 291 -16.60 13.40 1.41
CA ASP A 291 -17.24 12.95 2.64
C ASP A 291 -18.55 12.21 2.33
N VAL A 292 -18.72 11.05 2.95
CA VAL A 292 -19.97 10.31 2.98
C VAL A 292 -20.64 10.57 4.31
N LEU A 293 -21.81 11.19 4.26
CA LEU A 293 -22.62 11.47 5.44
C LEU A 293 -23.55 10.28 5.75
N PRO A 294 -23.98 10.12 7.01
CA PRO A 294 -25.02 9.15 7.34
C PRO A 294 -26.28 9.42 6.54
N SER A 295 -26.91 8.36 6.04
CA SER A 295 -28.31 8.43 5.64
C SER A 295 -29.14 8.75 6.89
N GLY A 296 -29.99 9.77 6.83
CA GLY A 296 -30.75 10.24 8.01
C GLY A 296 -31.54 9.11 8.70
N ASP A 297 -31.69 9.22 10.02
CA ASP A 297 -32.30 8.20 10.87
C ASP A 297 -33.68 7.73 10.36
N GLY A 298 -33.90 6.43 10.47
CA GLY A 298 -35.03 5.71 9.91
C GLY A 298 -36.40 6.29 10.27
N ALA A 299 -37.12 6.70 9.24
CA ALA A 299 -38.55 6.42 9.13
C ALA A 299 -38.71 5.54 7.89
N ALA A 300 -39.37 4.40 8.04
CA ALA A 300 -39.75 3.52 6.94
C ALA A 300 -40.47 4.36 5.87
N GLY A 301 -39.75 4.76 4.80
CA GLY A 301 -40.24 5.69 3.79
C GLY A 301 -39.25 6.75 3.30
N GLY A 302 -38.07 6.91 3.91
CA GLY A 302 -36.99 7.77 3.37
C GLY A 302 -36.22 7.08 2.24
N ASP A 303 -35.95 7.79 1.14
CA ASP A 303 -35.42 7.29 -0.14
C ASP A 303 -34.04 6.60 -0.13
N GLY A 304 -33.42 6.38 1.04
CA GLY A 304 -32.13 5.71 1.16
C GLY A 304 -30.96 6.47 0.54
N SER A 305 -31.11 7.75 0.20
CA SER A 305 -30.06 8.51 -0.49
C SER A 305 -28.83 8.73 0.39
N THR A 306 -27.70 8.12 0.00
CA THR A 306 -26.38 8.47 0.50
C THR A 306 -26.09 9.93 0.16
N ARG A 307 -25.78 10.75 1.15
CA ARG A 307 -25.35 12.15 0.93
C ARG A 307 -23.83 12.21 0.83
N ILE A 308 -23.33 12.75 -0.27
CA ILE A 308 -21.91 12.88 -0.55
C ILE A 308 -21.56 14.37 -0.66
N LEU A 309 -20.51 14.81 0.03
CA LEU A 309 -19.95 16.16 -0.06
C LEU A 309 -18.53 16.09 -0.64
N ALA A 310 -18.34 16.64 -1.82
CA ALA A 310 -17.04 16.66 -2.48
C ALA A 310 -16.26 17.94 -2.12
N HIS A 311 -14.99 17.79 -1.75
CA HIS A 311 -14.11 18.91 -1.38
C HIS A 311 -13.04 19.11 -2.44
N GLY A 312 -13.13 20.22 -3.19
CA GLY A 312 -12.23 20.52 -4.30
C GLY A 312 -10.79 20.84 -3.88
N ARG A 313 -9.82 20.59 -4.76
CA ARG A 313 -8.50 21.25 -4.67
C ARG A 313 -8.70 22.70 -5.11
N ALA A 314 -8.50 23.65 -4.21
CA ALA A 314 -8.90 25.04 -4.38
C ALA A 314 -8.29 25.71 -5.63
N VAL A 315 -9.02 25.66 -6.74
CA VAL A 315 -9.16 26.68 -7.78
C VAL A 315 -10.60 26.50 -8.28
N ASP A 316 -11.54 27.21 -7.67
CA ASP A 316 -12.95 27.11 -8.05
C ASP A 316 -13.39 28.41 -8.74
N PRO A 317 -13.44 28.45 -10.08
CA PRO A 317 -14.16 29.53 -10.77
C PRO A 317 -15.69 29.43 -10.61
N PHE A 318 -16.22 28.38 -9.97
CA PHE A 318 -17.64 28.02 -9.94
C PHE A 318 -18.18 27.71 -8.52
N ALA A 319 -17.64 28.39 -7.50
CA ALA A 319 -17.98 28.26 -6.06
C ALA A 319 -19.47 28.40 -5.68
N SER A 320 -20.36 28.60 -6.65
CA SER A 320 -21.81 28.58 -6.48
C SER A 320 -22.46 27.20 -6.62
N ALA A 321 -21.75 26.14 -7.05
CA ALA A 321 -22.35 24.81 -7.17
C ALA A 321 -22.27 24.00 -5.85
N ARG A 322 -22.88 24.52 -4.76
CA ARG A 322 -23.30 23.67 -3.63
C ARG A 322 -24.49 22.81 -4.07
N ALA A 323 -24.24 21.89 -4.99
CA ALA A 323 -25.21 20.87 -5.35
C ALA A 323 -25.04 19.73 -4.35
N GLY A 324 -25.90 19.70 -3.34
CA GLY A 324 -26.23 18.43 -2.70
C GLY A 324 -26.81 17.53 -3.79
N VAL A 325 -25.98 16.66 -4.35
CA VAL A 325 -26.45 15.64 -5.29
C VAL A 325 -27.26 14.65 -4.46
N ARG A 326 -28.58 14.81 -4.48
CA ARG A 326 -29.50 13.71 -4.16
C ARG A 326 -29.37 12.71 -5.30
N ALA A 327 -28.77 11.56 -5.01
CA ALA A 327 -28.80 10.41 -5.89
C ALA A 327 -30.15 9.71 -5.76
#